data_AF-Q6VYQ7-F1
#
_entry.id   AF-Q6VYQ7-F1
#
_cell.length_a   1.000
_cell.length_b   1.000
_cell.length_c   1.000
_cell.angle_alpha   90.00
_cell.angle_beta   90.00
_cell.angle_gamma   90.00
#
_symmetry.space_group_name_H-M   'P 1'
#
loop_
_entity.id
_entity.type
_entity.pdbx_description
1 polymer ?
#
loop_
_entity_poly.entity_id
_entity_poly.type
_entity_poly.pdbx_seq_one_letter_code
_entity_poly.pdbx_strand_id
1 'polypeptide(L)'
;MANISPKLFKKAIQQGLKAALFTTSTAAIMLSSSGALGVATGVIATNNNAAFSNNVGNNNWNEITAAGVANGTPAGGPQNNWAFTYGGDYTVTADAADRIIKAINVAGTTPVGLNITQNTVVGSIITKGNLLPVTLTAGKSLTLNGNNAVAANHGFDAPADNYTGLGNITLEGANAALIIQSAAPSKITLAGNIDGGGIITVKT
;
A
#
# COMPACT_ATOMS: atom_id res chain seq x y z
N MET A 1 4.97 62.02 -4.87
CA MET A 1 4.13 60.79 -4.88
C MET A 1 3.92 60.36 -6.33
N ALA A 2 4.41 59.20 -6.73
CA ALA A 2 4.19 58.69 -8.09
C ALA A 2 2.71 58.31 -8.24
N ASN A 3 2.00 58.98 -9.14
CA ASN A 3 0.57 58.75 -9.37
C ASN A 3 0.42 57.49 -10.24
N ILE A 4 0.13 56.35 -9.62
CA ILE A 4 -0.06 55.09 -10.35
C ILE A 4 -1.37 55.20 -11.12
N SER A 5 -1.31 55.06 -12.45
CA SER A 5 -2.52 55.19 -13.26
C SER A 5 -3.54 54.09 -12.88
N PRO A 6 -4.86 54.37 -12.93
CA PRO A 6 -5.90 53.38 -12.60
C PRO A 6 -5.77 52.07 -13.39
N LYS A 7 -5.24 52.14 -14.61
CA LYS A 7 -4.98 50.98 -15.48
C LYS A 7 -3.83 50.11 -14.96
N LEU A 8 -2.77 50.73 -14.46
CA LEU A 8 -1.63 50.04 -13.82
C LEU A 8 -2.05 49.40 -12.49
N PHE A 9 -2.89 50.07 -11.70
CA PHE A 9 -3.43 49.53 -10.46
C PHE A 9 -4.32 48.30 -10.70
N LYS A 10 -5.23 48.36 -11.68
CA LYS A 10 -6.07 47.22 -12.07
C LYS A 10 -5.24 46.01 -12.53
N LYS A 11 -4.18 46.26 -13.30
CA LYS A 11 -3.27 45.20 -13.79
C LYS A 11 -2.46 44.57 -12.66
N ALA A 12 -2.06 45.35 -11.65
CA ALA A 12 -1.38 44.84 -10.46
C ALA A 12 -2.31 43.97 -9.60
N ILE A 13 -3.55 44.41 -9.38
CA ILE A 13 -4.56 43.63 -8.64
C ILE A 13 -4.87 42.32 -9.36
N GLN A 14 -5.09 42.35 -10.68
CA GLN A 14 -5.38 41.12 -11.44
C GLN A 14 -4.23 40.12 -11.38
N GLN A 15 -2.99 40.59 -11.46
CA GLN A 15 -1.81 39.72 -11.36
C GLN A 15 -1.65 39.16 -9.94
N GLY A 16 -1.85 39.97 -8.91
CA GLY A 16 -1.82 39.52 -7.51
C GLY A 16 -2.92 38.51 -7.19
N LEU A 17 -4.14 38.74 -7.67
CA LEU A 17 -5.28 37.83 -7.48
C LEU A 17 -5.07 36.51 -8.24
N LYS A 18 -4.52 36.58 -9.47
CA LYS A 18 -4.18 35.41 -10.26
C LYS A 18 -3.10 34.57 -9.56
N ALA A 19 -2.02 35.19 -9.08
CA ALA A 19 -0.97 34.50 -8.33
C ALA A 19 -1.51 33.87 -7.03
N ALA A 20 -2.29 34.61 -6.24
CA ALA A 20 -2.89 34.11 -5.01
C ALA A 20 -3.82 32.93 -5.25
N LEU A 21 -4.66 33.00 -6.29
CA LEU A 21 -5.58 31.93 -6.67
C LEU A 21 -4.83 30.67 -7.13
N PHE A 22 -3.70 30.79 -7.82
CA PHE A 22 -2.89 29.63 -8.20
C PHE A 22 -2.14 29.03 -7.01
N THR A 23 -1.61 29.84 -6.10
CA THR A 23 -0.93 29.31 -4.90
C THR A 23 -1.91 28.62 -3.95
N THR A 24 -3.11 29.17 -3.73
CA THR A 24 -4.15 28.50 -2.92
C THR A 24 -4.78 27.32 -3.63
N SER A 25 -4.96 27.36 -4.96
CA SER A 25 -5.49 26.22 -5.71
C SER A 25 -4.50 25.08 -5.77
N THR A 26 -3.19 25.29 -5.91
CA THR A 26 -2.23 24.18 -5.86
C THR A 26 -2.19 23.54 -4.47
N ALA A 27 -2.23 24.31 -3.39
CA ALA A 27 -2.30 23.75 -2.03
C ALA A 27 -3.66 23.12 -1.71
N ALA A 28 -4.78 23.70 -2.15
CA ALA A 28 -6.13 23.17 -1.94
C ALA A 28 -6.45 21.98 -2.84
N ILE A 29 -5.91 21.94 -4.07
CA ILE A 29 -5.99 20.77 -4.97
C ILE A 29 -5.09 19.65 -4.45
N MET A 30 -3.89 19.97 -3.93
CA MET A 30 -3.04 18.98 -3.24
C MET A 30 -3.66 18.49 -1.92
N LEU A 31 -4.45 19.31 -1.22
CA LEU A 31 -5.21 18.91 -0.04
C LEU A 31 -6.47 18.12 -0.40
N SER A 32 -7.12 18.43 -1.54
CA SER A 32 -8.26 17.65 -2.05
C SER A 32 -7.82 16.33 -2.70
N SER A 33 -6.58 16.24 -3.17
CA SER A 33 -6.00 14.99 -3.68
C SER A 33 -5.31 14.16 -2.60
N SER A 34 -5.17 14.67 -1.37
CA SER A 34 -4.61 13.93 -0.22
C SER A 34 -5.66 13.27 0.67
N GLY A 35 -6.77 12.79 0.10
CA GLY A 35 -7.68 11.88 0.80
C GLY A 35 -8.95 12.51 1.36
N ALA A 36 -9.82 13.04 0.50
CA ALA A 36 -11.25 13.01 0.80
C ALA A 36 -11.69 11.53 0.84
N LEU A 37 -11.56 10.97 2.05
CA LEU A 37 -12.08 9.76 2.68
C LEU A 37 -13.27 9.03 1.99
N GLY A 38 -13.14 8.72 0.70
CA GLY A 38 -13.95 7.71 0.04
C GLY A 38 -13.53 6.37 0.62
N VAL A 39 -14.44 5.78 1.39
CA VAL A 39 -14.42 4.44 2.00
C VAL A 39 -13.17 3.65 1.64
N ALA A 40 -12.26 3.45 2.59
CA ALA A 40 -11.25 2.43 2.42
C ALA A 40 -11.98 1.08 2.30
N THR A 41 -12.26 0.63 1.08
CA THR A 41 -12.71 -0.73 0.84
C THR A 41 -11.49 -1.61 1.04
N GLY A 42 -11.58 -2.52 2.00
CA GLY A 42 -10.46 -3.31 2.48
C GLY A 42 -10.79 -3.97 3.81
N VAL A 43 -9.85 -4.77 4.29
CA VAL A 43 -10.01 -5.53 5.53
C VAL A 43 -8.75 -5.36 6.38
N ILE A 44 -8.92 -5.27 7.69
CA ILE A 44 -7.86 -5.12 8.68
C ILE A 44 -7.84 -6.33 9.61
N ALA A 45 -6.65 -6.87 9.87
CA ALA A 45 -6.49 -7.95 10.82
C ALA A 45 -6.75 -7.45 12.24
N THR A 46 -7.51 -8.21 13.03
CA THR A 46 -7.86 -7.84 14.41
C THR A 46 -7.23 -8.75 15.46
N ASN A 47 -6.57 -9.83 15.04
CA ASN A 47 -5.88 -10.78 15.92
C ASN A 47 -4.68 -11.45 15.23
N ASN A 48 -3.94 -12.26 16.00
CA ASN A 48 -2.75 -13.00 15.57
C ASN A 48 -3.01 -14.24 14.71
N ASN A 49 -4.27 -14.55 14.42
CA ASN A 49 -4.67 -15.70 13.60
C ASN A 49 -5.14 -15.29 12.19
N ALA A 50 -4.95 -14.03 11.81
CA ALA A 50 -5.34 -13.52 10.50
C ALA A 50 -4.56 -14.17 9.36
N ALA A 51 -5.29 -14.85 8.49
CA ALA A 51 -4.78 -15.50 7.30
C ALA A 51 -5.62 -15.18 6.06
N PHE A 52 -5.01 -15.23 4.87
CA PHE A 52 -5.68 -14.93 3.60
C PHE A 52 -6.82 -15.91 3.29
N SER A 53 -6.79 -17.12 3.84
CA SER A 53 -7.84 -18.13 3.69
C SER A 53 -9.05 -17.90 4.60
N ASN A 54 -8.94 -17.07 5.64
CA ASN A 54 -10.01 -16.92 6.63
C ASN A 54 -11.26 -16.30 6.02
N ASN A 55 -12.42 -16.81 6.44
CA ASN A 55 -13.72 -16.29 6.04
C ASN A 55 -14.30 -15.39 7.16
N VAL A 56 -15.41 -14.70 6.84
CA VAL A 56 -16.12 -13.79 7.75
C VAL A 56 -16.41 -14.42 9.11
N GLY A 57 -16.80 -15.70 9.13
CA GLY A 57 -17.17 -16.42 10.36
C GLY A 57 -16.01 -16.65 11.35
N ASN A 58 -14.76 -16.50 10.91
CA ASN A 58 -13.58 -16.65 11.77
C ASN A 58 -13.29 -15.39 12.60
N ASN A 59 -13.86 -14.24 12.25
CA ASN A 59 -13.66 -12.96 12.93
C ASN A 59 -12.18 -12.57 13.14
N ASN A 60 -11.32 -12.96 12.18
CA ASN A 60 -9.90 -12.59 12.18
C ASN A 60 -9.62 -11.31 11.38
N TRP A 61 -10.60 -10.90 10.59
CA TRP A 61 -10.59 -9.70 9.77
C TRP A 61 -11.82 -8.88 10.09
N ASN A 62 -11.67 -7.56 10.14
CA ASN A 62 -12.78 -6.63 10.18
C ASN A 62 -12.76 -5.73 8.95
N GLU A 63 -13.91 -5.19 8.58
CA GLU A 63 -13.95 -4.07 7.66
C GLU A 63 -13.20 -2.86 8.25
N ILE A 64 -12.66 -2.04 7.37
CA ILE A 64 -11.87 -0.87 7.76
C ILE A 64 -12.69 0.41 7.59
N THR A 65 -12.58 1.30 8.58
CA THR A 65 -13.14 2.65 8.49
C THR A 65 -12.31 3.51 7.54
N ALA A 66 -12.86 4.65 7.12
CA ALA A 66 -12.10 5.65 6.37
C ALA A 66 -10.87 6.16 7.14
N ALA A 67 -10.87 6.08 8.48
CA ALA A 67 -9.74 6.45 9.33
C ALA A 67 -8.64 5.39 9.39
N GLY A 68 -8.78 4.26 8.70
CA GLY A 68 -7.76 3.20 8.69
C GLY A 68 -7.78 2.29 9.92
N VAL A 69 -8.86 2.31 10.70
CA VAL A 69 -9.05 1.45 11.89
C VAL A 69 -10.21 0.48 11.69
N ALA A 70 -10.22 -0.64 12.42
CA ALA A 70 -11.30 -1.62 12.37
C ALA A 70 -12.66 -0.98 12.73
N ASN A 71 -13.70 -1.26 11.95
CA ASN A 71 -15.05 -0.74 12.19
C ASN A 71 -15.92 -1.66 13.10
N GLY A 72 -15.38 -2.82 13.50
CA GLY A 72 -16.09 -3.81 14.33
C GLY A 72 -16.92 -4.84 13.55
N THR A 73 -17.15 -4.62 12.26
CA THR A 73 -17.86 -5.56 11.38
C THR A 73 -16.90 -6.66 10.92
N PRO A 74 -17.18 -7.95 11.18
CA PRO A 74 -16.35 -9.04 10.68
C PRO A 74 -16.32 -9.05 9.15
N ALA A 75 -15.15 -9.37 8.58
CA ALA A 75 -14.93 -9.45 7.15
C ALA A 75 -14.19 -10.75 6.79
N GLY A 76 -14.17 -11.10 5.50
CA GLY A 76 -13.31 -12.16 4.98
C GLY A 76 -11.88 -11.67 4.83
N GLY A 77 -10.94 -12.59 4.67
CA GLY A 77 -9.56 -12.27 4.32
C GLY A 77 -9.41 -11.67 2.91
N PRO A 78 -8.23 -11.13 2.58
CA PRO A 78 -7.94 -10.57 1.27
C PRO A 78 -8.26 -11.53 0.10
N GLN A 79 -8.97 -11.01 -0.91
CA GLN A 79 -9.34 -11.79 -2.10
C GLN A 79 -8.46 -11.44 -3.31
N ASN A 80 -8.59 -12.25 -4.36
CA ASN A 80 -7.90 -12.00 -5.62
C ASN A 80 -8.33 -10.65 -6.21
N ASN A 81 -7.35 -9.93 -6.72
CA ASN A 81 -7.48 -8.59 -7.27
C ASN A 81 -7.97 -7.52 -6.28
N TRP A 82 -7.89 -7.74 -4.97
CA TRP A 82 -8.18 -6.70 -3.99
C TRP A 82 -6.95 -5.94 -3.56
N ALA A 83 -7.19 -4.70 -3.13
CA ALA A 83 -6.30 -3.95 -2.29
C ALA A 83 -6.79 -4.09 -0.84
N PHE A 84 -5.89 -4.26 0.12
CA PHE A 84 -6.27 -4.33 1.53
C PHE A 84 -5.29 -3.59 2.43
N THR A 85 -5.78 -3.14 3.58
CA THR A 85 -4.97 -2.47 4.58
C THR A 85 -4.64 -3.45 5.69
N TYR A 86 -3.38 -3.88 5.70
CA TYR A 86 -2.84 -4.68 6.77
C TYR A 86 -2.49 -3.78 7.96
N GLY A 87 -2.98 -4.12 9.13
CA GLY A 87 -2.60 -3.48 10.39
C GLY A 87 -2.72 -4.40 11.59
N GLY A 88 -2.31 -3.88 12.75
CA GLY A 88 -2.22 -4.61 14.00
C GLY A 88 -0.80 -5.14 14.28
N ASP A 89 -0.52 -5.40 15.55
CA ASP A 89 0.78 -5.88 16.04
C ASP A 89 0.91 -7.41 15.85
N TYR A 90 0.51 -7.90 14.68
CA TYR A 90 0.33 -9.31 14.40
C TYR A 90 0.91 -9.70 13.06
N THR A 91 1.53 -10.87 12.98
CA THR A 91 1.96 -11.45 11.70
C THR A 91 0.74 -12.00 10.95
N VAL A 92 0.55 -11.58 9.70
CA VAL A 92 -0.49 -12.13 8.82
C VAL A 92 0.07 -13.28 7.99
N THR A 93 -0.72 -14.33 7.80
CA THR A 93 -0.33 -15.48 6.98
C THR A 93 -0.98 -15.44 5.59
N ALA A 94 -0.18 -15.39 4.53
CA ALA A 94 -0.62 -15.57 3.15
C ALA A 94 -0.62 -17.07 2.78
N ASP A 95 -1.66 -17.77 3.23
CA ASP A 95 -1.86 -19.23 3.11
C ASP A 95 -2.82 -19.64 1.98
N ALA A 96 -3.39 -18.68 1.26
CA ALA A 96 -4.22 -18.94 0.11
C ALA A 96 -3.34 -19.12 -1.14
N ALA A 97 -3.56 -20.22 -1.87
CA ALA A 97 -2.78 -20.55 -3.07
C ALA A 97 -2.91 -19.46 -4.16
N ASP A 98 -1.76 -19.06 -4.71
CA ASP A 98 -1.63 -18.21 -5.89
C ASP A 98 -2.44 -16.90 -5.80
N ARG A 99 -2.50 -16.33 -4.60
CA ARG A 99 -3.28 -15.12 -4.33
C ARG A 99 -2.64 -13.92 -5.04
N ILE A 100 -3.43 -13.21 -5.85
CA ILE A 100 -3.02 -11.98 -6.53
C ILE A 100 -3.61 -10.79 -5.78
N ILE A 101 -2.78 -10.04 -5.08
CA ILE A 101 -3.14 -8.82 -4.35
C ILE A 101 -2.70 -7.62 -5.16
N LYS A 102 -3.61 -6.65 -5.36
CA LYS A 102 -3.29 -5.42 -6.11
C LYS A 102 -2.42 -4.49 -5.28
N ALA A 103 -2.79 -4.26 -4.03
CA ALA A 103 -1.98 -3.47 -3.13
C ALA A 103 -2.13 -3.91 -1.67
N ILE A 104 -1.03 -3.84 -0.93
CA ILE A 104 -1.01 -3.95 0.51
C ILE A 104 -0.73 -2.56 1.06
N ASN A 105 -1.56 -2.10 1.98
CA ASN A 105 -1.33 -0.86 2.69
C ASN A 105 -1.06 -1.14 4.17
N VAL A 106 0.09 -0.69 4.67
CA VAL A 106 0.45 -0.64 6.10
C VAL A 106 0.77 0.78 6.56
N ALA A 107 0.48 1.78 5.72
CA ALA A 107 0.64 3.18 6.05
C ALA A 107 -0.41 3.61 7.07
N GLY A 108 0.01 3.76 8.32
CA GLY A 108 -0.89 4.03 9.45
C GLY A 108 -1.04 2.86 10.42
N THR A 109 -0.26 1.79 10.24
CA THR A 109 -0.31 0.60 11.09
C THR A 109 1.09 0.19 11.57
N THR A 110 1.19 -0.70 12.55
CA THR A 110 2.45 -1.24 13.10
C THR A 110 2.56 -2.73 12.77
N PRO A 111 2.74 -3.09 11.49
CA PRO A 111 2.74 -4.50 11.10
C PRO A 111 3.93 -5.24 11.74
N VAL A 112 3.68 -6.39 12.34
CA VAL A 112 4.77 -7.29 12.79
C VAL A 112 5.38 -8.03 11.61
N GLY A 113 4.58 -8.45 10.63
CA GLY A 113 5.11 -9.08 9.43
C GLY A 113 4.07 -9.77 8.55
N LEU A 114 4.53 -10.16 7.36
CA LEU A 114 3.77 -10.96 6.41
C LEU A 114 4.50 -12.30 6.20
N ASN A 115 3.83 -13.41 6.52
CA ASN A 115 4.35 -14.75 6.31
C ASN A 115 3.76 -15.36 5.03
N ILE A 116 4.60 -15.66 4.05
CA ILE A 116 4.24 -16.21 2.75
C ILE A 116 4.38 -17.73 2.80
N THR A 117 3.27 -18.42 3.08
CA THR A 117 3.20 -19.88 3.14
C THR A 117 2.64 -20.50 1.85
N GLN A 118 2.07 -19.67 0.97
CA GLN A 118 1.68 -20.00 -0.39
C GLN A 118 2.15 -18.92 -1.38
N ASN A 119 2.31 -19.29 -2.65
CA ASN A 119 2.69 -18.34 -3.69
C ASN A 119 1.74 -17.14 -3.70
N THR A 120 2.32 -15.95 -3.63
CA THR A 120 1.56 -14.70 -3.54
C THR A 120 2.14 -13.69 -4.53
N VAL A 121 1.27 -12.98 -5.22
CA VAL A 121 1.63 -11.89 -6.12
C VAL A 121 1.12 -10.59 -5.53
N VAL A 122 1.95 -9.56 -5.49
CA VAL A 122 1.61 -8.24 -4.96
C VAL A 122 1.99 -7.16 -5.97
N GLY A 123 1.03 -6.28 -6.27
CA GLY A 123 1.25 -5.17 -7.19
C GLY A 123 1.99 -3.98 -6.59
N SER A 124 1.69 -3.65 -5.33
CA SER A 124 2.36 -2.57 -4.60
C SER A 124 2.18 -2.72 -3.09
N ILE A 125 3.10 -2.12 -2.32
CA ILE A 125 3.14 -2.10 -0.86
C ILE A 125 3.35 -0.65 -0.41
N ILE A 126 2.34 -0.11 0.26
CA ILE A 126 2.28 1.27 0.75
C ILE A 126 2.54 1.29 2.25
N THR A 127 3.53 2.05 2.69
CA THR A 127 4.03 1.94 4.07
C THR A 127 4.16 3.25 4.83
N LYS A 128 4.34 4.38 4.12
CA LYS A 128 4.65 5.70 4.71
C LYS A 128 5.74 5.65 5.81
N GLY A 129 6.71 4.74 5.68
CA GLY A 129 7.81 4.57 6.63
C GLY A 129 7.65 3.39 7.61
N ASN A 130 6.48 2.76 7.67
CA ASN A 130 6.30 1.52 8.45
C ASN A 130 6.92 0.34 7.69
N LEU A 131 7.97 -0.25 8.25
CA LEU A 131 8.61 -1.39 7.61
C LEU A 131 7.73 -2.63 7.74
N LEU A 132 7.53 -3.34 6.63
CA LEU A 132 6.84 -4.62 6.59
C LEU A 132 7.87 -5.75 6.47
N PRO A 133 8.22 -6.44 7.57
CA PRO A 133 9.00 -7.66 7.49
C PRO A 133 8.24 -8.73 6.70
N VAL A 134 8.96 -9.49 5.88
CA VAL A 134 8.38 -10.59 5.10
C VAL A 134 9.16 -11.86 5.37
N THR A 135 8.45 -12.95 5.62
CA THR A 135 9.04 -14.29 5.71
C THR A 135 8.50 -15.14 4.56
N LEU A 136 9.37 -15.82 3.83
CA LEU A 136 9.00 -16.73 2.75
C LEU A 136 9.35 -18.15 3.16
N THR A 137 8.32 -18.99 3.29
CA THR A 137 8.48 -20.41 3.55
C THR A 137 9.19 -21.10 2.37
N ALA A 138 9.94 -22.15 2.67
CA ALA A 138 10.64 -22.98 1.67
C ALA A 138 9.71 -23.40 0.51
N GLY A 139 10.21 -23.26 -0.72
CA GLY A 139 9.48 -23.60 -1.94
C GLY A 139 8.31 -22.68 -2.30
N LYS A 140 8.12 -21.56 -1.58
CA LYS A 140 7.07 -20.57 -1.84
C LYS A 140 7.65 -19.27 -2.35
N SER A 141 6.81 -18.47 -2.99
CA SER A 141 7.26 -17.23 -3.62
C SER A 141 6.42 -16.01 -3.30
N LEU A 142 7.09 -14.87 -3.17
CA LEU A 142 6.48 -13.56 -3.26
C LEU A 142 6.88 -12.93 -4.59
N THR A 143 5.92 -12.67 -5.46
CA THR A 143 6.14 -11.98 -6.72
C THR A 143 5.67 -10.52 -6.62
N LEU A 144 6.57 -9.59 -6.87
CA LEU A 144 6.30 -8.15 -6.96
C LEU A 144 6.08 -7.82 -8.44
N ASN A 145 4.83 -7.70 -8.89
CA ASN A 145 4.49 -7.57 -10.32
C ASN A 145 4.24 -6.12 -10.79
N GLY A 146 4.16 -5.17 -9.87
CA GLY A 146 4.11 -3.76 -10.21
C GLY A 146 2.75 -3.22 -10.60
N ASN A 147 1.68 -4.00 -10.48
CA ASN A 147 0.37 -3.51 -10.86
C ASN A 147 -0.12 -2.39 -9.92
N ASN A 148 -0.73 -1.36 -10.51
CA ASN A 148 -1.46 -0.36 -9.74
C ASN A 148 -2.76 -0.94 -9.15
N ALA A 149 -3.24 -0.31 -8.07
CA ALA A 149 -4.60 -0.49 -7.58
C ALA A 149 -5.42 0.76 -7.92
N VAL A 150 -6.68 0.55 -8.32
CA VAL A 150 -7.65 1.59 -8.64
C VAL A 150 -8.82 1.39 -7.71
N ALA A 151 -9.17 2.42 -6.94
CA ALA A 151 -10.13 2.34 -5.85
C ALA A 151 -11.47 1.77 -6.30
N ALA A 152 -11.98 2.25 -7.44
CA ALA A 152 -13.25 1.84 -8.04
C ALA A 152 -13.35 0.32 -8.28
N ASN A 153 -12.21 -0.37 -8.44
CA ASN A 153 -12.17 -1.79 -8.77
C ASN A 153 -11.74 -2.65 -7.59
N HIS A 154 -10.92 -2.11 -6.68
CA HIS A 154 -10.09 -2.94 -5.82
C HIS A 154 -10.06 -2.50 -4.36
N GLY A 155 -10.56 -1.33 -3.98
CA GLY A 155 -10.34 -0.85 -2.62
C GLY A 155 -10.00 0.63 -2.54
N PHE A 156 -8.69 0.86 -2.65
CA PHE A 156 -8.07 2.18 -2.65
C PHE A 156 -7.10 2.29 -3.83
N ASP A 157 -6.72 3.54 -4.14
CA ASP A 157 -5.72 3.81 -5.16
C ASP A 157 -4.32 3.56 -4.61
N ALA A 158 -3.52 2.80 -5.36
CA ALA A 158 -2.10 2.62 -5.11
C ALA A 158 -1.33 2.78 -6.41
N PRO A 159 -0.28 3.61 -6.45
CA PRO A 159 0.59 3.68 -7.61
C PRO A 159 1.22 2.31 -7.83
N ALA A 160 1.41 1.95 -9.11
CA ALA A 160 2.23 0.83 -9.51
C ALA A 160 3.62 0.91 -8.85
N ASP A 161 4.28 -0.24 -8.76
CA ASP A 161 5.72 -0.29 -8.52
C ASP A 161 6.22 0.33 -7.20
N ASN A 162 5.34 0.53 -6.22
CA ASN A 162 5.71 1.11 -4.95
C ASN A 162 5.97 0.00 -3.93
N TYR A 163 7.23 -0.18 -3.52
CA TYR A 163 7.64 -1.19 -2.53
C TYR A 163 8.55 -0.63 -1.43
N THR A 164 8.49 0.68 -1.22
CA THR A 164 9.51 1.44 -0.46
C THR A 164 9.56 1.17 1.04
N GLY A 165 8.59 0.46 1.62
CA GLY A 165 8.67 0.01 3.03
C GLY A 165 8.66 -1.49 3.20
N LEU A 166 9.19 -2.24 2.24
CA LEU A 166 9.62 -3.60 2.55
C LEU A 166 10.75 -3.55 3.60
N GLY A 167 10.53 -4.28 4.69
CA GLY A 167 11.48 -4.45 5.78
C GLY A 167 12.45 -5.60 5.52
N ASN A 168 12.87 -6.28 6.59
CA ASN A 168 13.67 -7.49 6.48
C ASN A 168 12.91 -8.56 5.69
N ILE A 169 13.62 -9.29 4.83
CA ILE A 169 13.08 -10.43 4.09
C ILE A 169 13.83 -11.69 4.50
N THR A 170 13.12 -12.64 5.10
CA THR A 170 13.67 -13.95 5.51
C THR A 170 13.25 -15.01 4.50
N LEU A 171 14.23 -15.75 3.96
CA LEU A 171 14.03 -16.87 3.04
C LEU A 171 14.32 -18.19 3.78
N GLU A 172 13.28 -18.86 4.29
CA GLU A 172 13.41 -19.94 5.29
C GLU A 172 13.93 -21.29 4.77
N GLY A 173 14.32 -21.39 3.50
CA GLY A 173 14.89 -22.63 2.99
C GLY A 173 15.00 -22.69 1.48
N ALA A 174 15.30 -23.89 0.99
CA ALA A 174 15.49 -24.14 -0.43
C ALA A 174 14.27 -23.67 -1.23
N ASN A 175 14.55 -22.94 -2.31
CA ASN A 175 13.56 -22.44 -3.27
C ASN A 175 12.50 -21.48 -2.68
N ALA A 176 12.66 -20.95 -1.47
CA ALA A 176 11.93 -19.75 -1.06
C ALA A 176 12.35 -18.60 -2.00
N ALA A 177 11.42 -17.95 -2.69
CA ALA A 177 11.73 -17.08 -3.82
C ALA A 177 11.12 -15.68 -3.74
N LEU A 178 11.97 -14.66 -3.69
CA LEU A 178 11.55 -13.29 -3.97
C LEU A 178 11.70 -13.04 -5.47
N ILE A 179 10.60 -12.70 -6.14
CA ILE A 179 10.57 -12.50 -7.58
C ILE A 179 10.13 -11.07 -7.88
N ILE A 180 10.96 -10.33 -8.63
CA ILE A 180 10.69 -8.96 -9.05
C ILE A 180 10.34 -9.01 -10.53
N GLN A 181 9.10 -8.66 -10.88
CA GLN A 181 8.49 -8.78 -12.23
C GLN A 181 7.79 -7.47 -12.64
N SER A 182 8.29 -6.36 -12.14
CA SER A 182 7.72 -5.03 -12.27
C SER A 182 7.80 -4.54 -13.72
N ALA A 183 6.65 -4.13 -14.29
CA ALA A 183 6.53 -3.74 -15.71
C ALA A 183 7.36 -2.51 -16.10
N ALA A 184 7.68 -1.65 -15.13
CA ALA A 184 8.67 -0.60 -15.25
C ALA A 184 9.73 -0.80 -14.15
N PRO A 185 11.04 -0.88 -14.46
CA PRO A 185 12.07 -1.11 -13.44
C PRO A 185 11.91 -0.18 -12.24
N SER A 186 11.48 -0.75 -11.12
CA SER A 186 11.13 0.02 -9.94
C SER A 186 12.22 -0.08 -8.90
N LYS A 187 12.49 1.04 -8.23
CA LYS A 187 13.43 1.05 -7.12
C LYS A 187 12.78 0.35 -5.93
N ILE A 188 13.04 -0.94 -5.78
CA ILE A 188 12.73 -1.65 -4.54
C ILE A 188 13.77 -1.20 -3.51
N THR A 189 13.29 -0.53 -2.48
CA THR A 189 14.12 -0.13 -1.34
C THR A 189 13.73 -1.01 -0.18
N LEU A 190 14.68 -1.84 0.25
CA LEU A 190 14.58 -2.56 1.50
C LEU A 190 15.23 -1.69 2.58
N ALA A 191 14.50 -1.42 3.64
CA ALA A 191 15.11 -0.80 4.82
C ALA A 191 15.84 -1.84 5.69
N GLY A 192 15.52 -3.12 5.47
CA GLY A 192 16.07 -4.25 6.17
C GLY A 192 16.99 -5.13 5.32
N ASN A 193 17.51 -6.18 5.95
CA ASN A 193 18.36 -7.18 5.29
C ASN A 193 17.52 -8.21 4.51
N ILE A 194 18.15 -8.87 3.54
CA ILE A 194 17.65 -10.15 3.02
C ILE A 194 18.53 -11.24 3.59
N ASP A 195 17.92 -12.17 4.32
CA ASP A 195 18.61 -13.26 4.99
C ASP A 195 18.04 -14.62 4.56
N GLY A 196 18.88 -15.67 4.61
CA GLY A 196 18.50 -17.04 4.30
C GLY A 196 19.03 -17.58 2.98
N GLY A 197 18.65 -18.83 2.65
CA GLY A 197 19.22 -19.61 1.54
C GLY A 197 18.37 -19.66 0.28
N GLY A 198 17.41 -18.74 0.13
CA GLY A 198 16.45 -18.73 -0.98
C GLY A 198 16.99 -18.14 -2.28
N ILE A 199 16.08 -17.86 -3.22
CA ILE A 199 16.38 -17.36 -4.56
C ILE A 199 15.81 -15.95 -4.70
N ILE A 200 16.60 -15.06 -5.28
CA ILE A 200 16.13 -13.74 -5.70
C ILE A 200 16.20 -13.70 -7.21
N THR A 201 15.04 -13.47 -7.84
CA THR A 201 14.93 -13.40 -9.30
C THR A 201 14.44 -12.03 -9.70
N VAL A 202 15.19 -11.35 -10.57
CA VAL A 202 14.76 -10.12 -11.22
C VAL A 202 14.44 -10.44 -12.68
N LYS A 203 13.18 -10.25 -13.06
CA LYS A 203 12.70 -10.35 -14.43
C LYS A 203 12.40 -8.93 -14.92
N THR A 204 13.26 -8.44 -15.80
CA THR A 204 13.12 -7.17 -16.51
C THR A 204 12.46 -7.38 -17.87
#